data_AF-A0A371YIQ4-F1
#
_entry.id   AF-A0A371YIQ4-F1
#
_cell.length_a   1.000
_cell.length_b   1.000
_cell.length_c   1.000
_cell.angle_alpha   90.00
_cell.angle_beta   90.00
_cell.angle_gamma   90.00
#
_symmetry.space_group_name_H-M   'P 1'
#
loop_
_entity.id
_entity.type
_entity.pdbx_description
1 polymer ?
#
loop_
_entity_poly.entity_id
_entity_poly.type
_entity_poly.pdbx_seq_one_letter_code
_entity_poly.pdbx_strand_id
1 'polypeptide(L)'
;MNTEILNTKQAFEAMSSGQAVLCRAVGQLLDFGELSQFPATVFFGADYEFCLAPRFMTIGQLDLEVPECIQGFDDLIDAAVYYYAPNLLDVDRPIEILSTADNATYLKRLIASKLLHKTSDDAIAHARAFITLNGGSLDPIEVE
;
A
#
# COMPACT_ATOMS: atom_id res chain seq x y z
N MET A 1 -0.26 -4.14 9.67
CA MET A 1 -0.97 -4.18 8.38
C MET A 1 -2.43 -4.48 8.63
N ASN A 2 -3.30 -3.51 8.40
CA ASN A 2 -4.75 -3.69 8.44
C ASN A 2 -5.20 -4.08 7.03
N THR A 3 -5.25 -5.38 6.74
CA THR A 3 -5.55 -5.88 5.39
C THR A 3 -7.03 -5.70 5.06
N GLU A 4 -7.32 -4.91 4.03
CA GLU A 4 -8.69 -4.72 3.53
C GLU A 4 -9.22 -6.04 2.94
N ILE A 5 -10.27 -6.59 3.55
CA ILE A 5 -10.90 -7.83 3.09
C ILE A 5 -11.85 -7.53 1.93
N LEU A 6 -11.64 -8.22 0.82
CA LEU A 6 -12.44 -8.13 -0.38
C LEU A 6 -13.50 -9.24 -0.38
N ASN A 7 -14.70 -8.89 -0.86
CA ASN A 7 -15.67 -9.91 -1.24
C ASN A 7 -15.31 -10.53 -2.59
N THR A 8 -15.98 -11.64 -2.93
CA THR A 8 -15.81 -12.37 -4.19
C THR A 8 -15.82 -11.48 -5.43
N LYS A 9 -16.79 -10.54 -5.52
CA LYS A 9 -16.94 -9.69 -6.71
C LYS A 9 -15.73 -8.77 -6.85
N GLN A 10 -15.34 -8.11 -5.76
CA GLN A 10 -14.17 -7.23 -5.72
C GLN A 10 -12.87 -8.00 -6.04
N ALA A 11 -12.72 -9.20 -5.49
CA ALA A 11 -11.59 -10.07 -5.76
C ALA A 11 -11.52 -10.47 -7.25
N PHE A 12 -12.65 -10.83 -7.85
CA PHE A 12 -12.72 -11.18 -9.26
C PHE A 12 -12.43 -9.99 -10.18
N GLU A 13 -12.95 -8.80 -9.85
CA GLU A 13 -12.69 -7.54 -10.57
C GLU A 13 -11.20 -7.17 -10.52
N ALA A 14 -10.58 -7.23 -9.33
CA ALA A 14 -9.15 -6.99 -9.15
C ALA A 14 -8.28 -8.00 -9.92
N MET A 15 -8.62 -9.28 -9.87
CA MET A 15 -7.92 -10.30 -10.66
C MET A 15 -8.06 -10.03 -12.16
N SER A 16 -9.26 -9.66 -12.62
CA SER A 16 -9.53 -9.38 -14.03
C SER A 16 -8.83 -8.11 -14.54
N SER A 17 -8.49 -7.17 -13.66
CA SER A 17 -7.66 -6.00 -13.97
C SER A 17 -6.15 -6.28 -13.89
N GLY A 18 -5.76 -7.53 -13.62
CA GLY A 18 -4.36 -7.97 -13.53
C GLY A 18 -3.70 -7.74 -12.18
N GLN A 19 -4.48 -7.42 -11.13
CA GLN A 19 -3.96 -7.34 -9.76
C GLN A 19 -3.82 -8.75 -9.16
N ALA A 20 -2.77 -8.95 -8.37
CA ALA A 20 -2.58 -10.18 -7.63
C ALA A 20 -3.53 -10.20 -6.41
N VAL A 21 -4.33 -11.27 -6.32
CA VAL A 21 -5.28 -11.50 -5.23
C VAL A 21 -4.81 -12.71 -4.43
N LEU A 22 -4.86 -12.59 -3.11
CA LEU A 22 -4.60 -13.67 -2.18
C LEU A 22 -5.92 -14.15 -1.56
N CYS A 23 -5.93 -15.39 -1.09
CA CYS A 23 -7.10 -16.07 -0.57
C CYS A 23 -6.76 -16.82 0.73
N ARG A 24 -7.72 -16.88 1.64
CA ARG A 24 -7.72 -17.86 2.74
C ARG A 24 -9.14 -18.28 3.08
N ALA A 25 -9.28 -19.38 3.81
CA ALA A 25 -10.55 -19.77 4.39
C ALA A 25 -10.92 -18.84 5.55
N VAL A 26 -12.22 -18.51 5.66
CA VAL A 26 -12.74 -17.58 6.68
C VAL A 26 -12.40 -18.07 8.08
N GLY A 27 -11.93 -17.16 8.93
CA GLY A 27 -11.66 -17.43 10.34
C GLY A 27 -10.43 -18.30 10.59
N GLN A 28 -9.64 -18.60 9.56
CA GLN A 28 -8.33 -19.23 9.75
C GLN A 28 -7.30 -18.22 10.26
N LEU A 29 -6.47 -18.70 11.18
CA LEU A 29 -5.28 -18.00 11.69
C LEU A 29 -4.12 -18.00 10.67
N LEU A 30 -4.24 -18.77 9.59
CA LEU A 30 -3.23 -18.83 8.54
C LEU A 30 -3.23 -17.54 7.71
N ASP A 31 -2.04 -17.20 7.22
CA ASP A 31 -1.85 -16.10 6.28
C ASP A 31 -2.56 -16.35 4.95
N PHE A 32 -2.81 -15.26 4.23
CA PHE A 32 -3.35 -15.33 2.89
C PHE A 32 -2.36 -16.01 1.93
N GLY A 33 -2.85 -16.98 1.16
CA GLY A 33 -2.07 -17.72 0.15
C GLY A 33 -2.40 -17.27 -1.27
N GLU A 34 -1.55 -17.63 -2.21
CA GLU A 34 -1.82 -17.39 -3.64
C GLU A 34 -3.05 -18.15 -4.12
N LEU A 35 -3.87 -17.53 -4.98
CA LEU A 35 -5.05 -18.16 -5.58
C LEU A 35 -4.75 -19.49 -6.29
N SER A 36 -3.54 -19.66 -6.82
CA SER A 36 -3.07 -20.90 -7.48
C SER A 36 -3.13 -22.14 -6.57
N GLN A 37 -3.14 -21.94 -5.26
CA GLN A 37 -3.19 -23.00 -4.25
C GLN A 37 -4.62 -23.47 -3.95
N PHE A 38 -5.64 -22.78 -4.47
CA PHE A 38 -7.05 -23.02 -4.18
C PHE A 38 -7.83 -23.43 -5.43
N PRO A 39 -8.90 -24.22 -5.30
CA PRO A 39 -9.78 -24.50 -6.43
C PRO A 39 -10.56 -23.24 -6.85
N ALA A 40 -10.85 -23.09 -8.14
CA ALA A 40 -11.64 -21.94 -8.64
C ALA A 40 -13.03 -21.80 -7.97
N THR A 41 -13.51 -22.85 -7.31
CA THR A 41 -14.76 -22.84 -6.55
C THR A 41 -14.77 -21.86 -5.37
N VAL A 42 -13.61 -21.35 -4.93
CA VAL A 42 -13.53 -20.33 -3.87
C VAL A 42 -14.34 -19.07 -4.18
N PHE A 43 -14.52 -18.73 -5.45
CA PHE A 43 -15.34 -17.58 -5.85
C PHE A 43 -16.86 -17.83 -5.73
N PHE A 44 -17.31 -19.04 -5.40
CA PHE A 44 -18.75 -19.34 -5.31
C PHE A 44 -19.22 -19.60 -3.88
N GLY A 45 -18.31 -19.73 -2.93
CA GLY A 45 -18.60 -19.99 -1.51
C GLY A 45 -18.39 -18.76 -0.63
N ALA A 46 -19.10 -18.71 0.50
CA ALA A 46 -18.88 -17.72 1.55
C ALA A 46 -17.80 -18.14 2.57
N ASP A 47 -17.15 -19.29 2.32
CA ASP A 47 -16.16 -19.90 3.22
C ASP A 47 -14.74 -19.35 3.01
N TYR A 48 -14.56 -18.41 2.09
CA TYR A 48 -13.28 -17.82 1.74
C TYR A 48 -13.33 -16.29 1.77
N GLU A 49 -12.22 -15.71 2.17
CA GLU A 49 -11.99 -14.27 2.15
C GLU A 49 -10.74 -13.95 1.32
N PHE A 50 -10.73 -12.76 0.73
CA PHE A 50 -9.72 -12.35 -0.24
C PHE A 50 -9.09 -11.03 0.16
N CYS A 51 -7.87 -10.79 -0.30
CA CYS A 51 -7.23 -9.48 -0.23
C CYS A 51 -6.34 -9.25 -1.45
N LEU A 52 -5.91 -8.01 -1.68
CA LEU A 52 -4.84 -7.76 -2.64
C LEU A 52 -3.51 -8.24 -2.06
N ALA A 53 -2.66 -8.80 -2.91
CA ALA A 53 -1.27 -9.03 -2.54
C ALA A 53 -0.57 -7.67 -2.34
N PRO A 54 0.25 -7.49 -1.30
CA PRO A 54 1.10 -6.32 -1.17
C PRO A 54 1.97 -6.17 -2.43
N ARG A 55 2.03 -4.97 -2.98
CA ARG A 55 2.87 -4.67 -4.14
C ARG A 55 4.04 -3.81 -3.69
N PHE A 56 5.23 -4.10 -4.21
CA PHE A 56 6.45 -3.41 -3.87
C PHE A 56 7.14 -2.88 -5.13
N MET A 57 7.88 -1.78 -4.98
CA MET A 57 8.80 -1.22 -5.95
C MET A 57 10.21 -1.18 -5.39
N THR A 58 11.19 -1.39 -6.24
CA THR A 58 12.60 -1.28 -5.88
C THR A 58 13.07 0.16 -5.98
N ILE A 59 13.80 0.65 -4.98
CA ILE A 59 14.40 1.98 -5.00
C ILE A 59 15.90 1.97 -4.71
N GLY A 60 16.64 2.84 -5.41
CA GLY A 60 18.08 3.03 -5.22
C GLY A 60 18.94 1.85 -5.68
N GLN A 61 20.21 1.85 -5.28
CA GLN A 61 21.20 0.83 -5.66
C GLN A 61 21.27 -0.36 -4.68
N LEU A 62 20.58 -0.26 -3.55
CA LEU A 62 20.55 -1.29 -2.50
C LEU A 62 19.38 -2.28 -2.66
N ASP A 63 18.68 -2.22 -3.80
CA ASP A 63 17.50 -3.03 -4.11
C ASP A 63 16.47 -3.06 -2.96
N LEU A 64 16.25 -1.92 -2.30
CA LEU A 64 15.29 -1.84 -1.20
C LEU A 64 13.86 -1.88 -1.73
N GLU A 65 13.07 -2.82 -1.21
CA GLU A 65 11.65 -2.94 -1.52
C GLU A 65 10.84 -1.96 -0.66
N VAL A 66 10.02 -1.16 -1.34
CA VAL A 66 9.12 -0.19 -0.72
C VAL A 66 7.71 -0.43 -1.25
N PRO A 67 6.66 -0.28 -0.43
CA PRO A 67 5.28 -0.41 -0.91
C PRO A 67 5.03 0.45 -2.15
N GLU A 68 4.32 -0.13 -3.11
CA GLU A 68 4.04 0.54 -4.38
C GLU A 68 3.12 1.74 -4.16
N CYS A 69 3.52 2.87 -4.75
CA CYS A 69 2.75 4.11 -4.69
C CYS A 69 1.51 4.07 -5.58
N ILE A 70 0.60 5.01 -5.34
CA ILE A 70 -0.52 5.31 -6.24
C ILE A 70 0.02 5.53 -7.67
N GLN A 71 -0.60 4.88 -8.65
CA GLN A 71 -0.09 4.82 -10.02
C GLN A 71 -0.71 5.89 -10.91
N GLY A 72 -1.98 6.21 -10.72
CA GLY A 72 -2.73 7.18 -11.51
C GLY A 72 -3.54 8.16 -10.70
N PHE A 73 -3.91 9.27 -11.33
CA PHE A 73 -4.86 10.22 -10.72
C PHE A 73 -6.28 9.64 -10.67
N ASP A 74 -6.58 8.66 -11.55
CA ASP A 74 -7.87 7.96 -11.52
C ASP A 74 -8.01 7.03 -10.28
N ASP A 75 -6.89 6.72 -9.60
CA ASP A 75 -6.93 5.98 -8.33
C ASP A 75 -7.33 6.90 -7.15
N LEU A 76 -7.38 8.22 -7.36
CA LEU A 76 -7.72 9.24 -6.34
C LEU A 76 -9.19 9.64 -6.33
N ILE A 77 -10.06 8.97 -7.11
CA ILE A 77 -11.46 9.36 -7.37
C ILE A 77 -12.37 9.05 -6.16
N ASP A 78 -11.94 9.42 -4.95
CA ASP A 78 -12.85 9.53 -3.81
C ASP A 78 -12.61 10.86 -3.10
N ALA A 79 -13.62 11.73 -3.15
CA ALA A 79 -13.56 13.02 -2.50
C ALA A 79 -13.71 12.81 -0.99
N ALA A 80 -12.75 13.34 -0.23
CA ALA A 80 -12.65 13.22 1.23
C ALA A 80 -11.92 11.97 1.79
N VAL A 81 -11.07 11.31 0.98
CA VAL A 81 -10.10 10.32 1.49
C VAL A 81 -8.73 10.95 1.70
N TYR A 82 -8.03 10.57 2.77
CA TYR A 82 -6.65 10.97 3.04
C TYR A 82 -5.66 10.03 2.36
N TYR A 83 -4.63 10.62 1.77
CA TYR A 83 -3.45 9.95 1.25
C TYR A 83 -2.21 10.42 2.02
N TYR A 84 -1.15 9.64 1.95
CA TYR A 84 0.03 9.83 2.79
C TYR A 84 1.28 9.97 1.93
N ALA A 85 2.15 10.90 2.29
CA ALA A 85 3.48 11.04 1.69
C ALA A 85 4.58 10.85 2.75
N PRO A 86 5.75 10.30 2.38
CA PRO A 86 6.84 10.08 3.31
C PRO A 86 7.31 11.41 3.90
N ASN A 87 7.53 11.42 5.21
CA ASN A 87 8.05 12.57 5.94
C ASN A 87 9.45 12.23 6.48
N LEU A 88 10.47 12.92 5.96
CA LEU A 88 11.86 12.70 6.39
C LEU A 88 12.23 13.48 7.66
N LEU A 89 11.39 14.43 8.09
CA LEU A 89 11.62 15.22 9.30
C LEU A 89 10.99 14.58 10.54
N ASP A 90 9.91 13.83 10.35
CA ASP A 90 9.21 13.07 11.40
C ASP A 90 8.68 11.78 10.77
N VAL A 91 9.49 10.72 10.85
CA VAL A 91 9.30 9.48 10.09
C VAL A 91 8.01 8.77 10.45
N ASP A 92 7.61 8.83 11.73
CA ASP A 92 6.41 8.15 12.23
C ASP A 92 5.14 8.99 12.03
N ARG A 93 5.28 10.22 11.51
CA ARG A 93 4.17 11.11 11.16
C ARG A 93 4.23 11.50 9.69
N PRO A 94 3.70 10.66 8.79
CA PRO A 94 3.67 10.98 7.37
C PRO A 94 2.82 12.24 7.11
N ILE A 95 3.08 12.88 5.98
CA ILE A 95 2.31 14.04 5.56
C ILE A 95 0.95 13.54 5.09
N GLU A 96 -0.12 14.03 5.72
CA GLU A 96 -1.50 13.73 5.36
C GLU A 96 -2.00 14.73 4.30
N ILE A 97 -2.53 14.21 3.19
CA ILE A 97 -3.07 15.01 2.09
C ILE A 97 -4.50 14.56 1.80
N LEU A 98 -5.47 15.45 1.99
CA LEU A 98 -6.86 15.20 1.64
C LEU A 98 -7.04 15.25 0.12
N SER A 99 -7.72 14.25 -0.46
CA SER A 99 -8.09 14.23 -1.88
C SER A 99 -9.20 15.24 -2.18
N THR A 100 -8.79 16.43 -2.63
CA THR A 100 -9.67 17.54 -3.02
C THR A 100 -9.18 18.19 -4.32
N ALA A 101 -10.05 18.97 -4.96
CA ALA A 101 -9.69 19.75 -6.15
C ALA A 101 -8.53 20.73 -5.89
N ASP A 102 -8.50 21.35 -4.70
CA ASP A 102 -7.44 22.30 -4.31
C ASP A 102 -6.07 21.63 -4.20
N ASN A 103 -6.05 20.36 -3.76
CA ASN A 103 -4.82 19.57 -3.65
C ASN A 103 -4.44 18.84 -4.95
N ALA A 104 -5.26 18.91 -6.02
CA ALA A 104 -5.09 18.08 -7.21
C ALA A 104 -3.71 18.22 -7.86
N THR A 105 -3.18 19.44 -7.95
CA THR A 105 -1.84 19.69 -8.50
C THR A 105 -0.75 19.06 -7.64
N TYR A 106 -0.88 19.14 -6.31
CA TYR A 106 0.09 18.56 -5.39
C TYR A 106 0.04 17.03 -5.41
N LEU A 107 -1.16 16.45 -5.42
CA LEU A 107 -1.39 15.00 -5.54
C LEU A 107 -0.78 14.45 -6.83
N LYS A 108 -1.04 15.10 -7.98
CA LYS A 108 -0.42 14.71 -9.27
C LYS A 108 1.11 14.73 -9.22
N ARG A 109 1.69 15.72 -8.54
CA ARG A 109 3.15 15.78 -8.37
C ARG A 109 3.67 14.63 -7.52
N LEU A 110 3.00 14.26 -6.43
CA LEU A 110 3.39 13.15 -5.57
C LEU A 110 3.27 11.80 -6.29
N ILE A 111 2.23 11.60 -7.10
CA ILE A 111 2.10 10.41 -7.97
C ILE A 111 3.26 10.34 -8.97
N ALA A 112 3.52 11.43 -9.69
CA ALA A 112 4.60 11.50 -10.66
C ALA A 112 5.98 11.23 -10.05
N SER A 113 6.15 11.61 -8.79
CA SER A 113 7.39 11.40 -8.03
C SER A 113 7.43 10.05 -7.31
N LYS A 114 6.38 9.22 -7.41
CA LYS A 114 6.23 7.95 -6.66
C LYS A 114 6.39 8.14 -5.15
N LEU A 115 5.65 9.09 -4.59
CA LEU A 115 5.67 9.44 -3.16
C LEU A 115 4.29 9.39 -2.50
N LEU A 116 3.22 9.09 -3.23
CA LEU A 116 1.86 9.07 -2.70
C LEU A 116 1.41 7.65 -2.36
N HIS A 117 0.95 7.44 -1.13
CA HIS A 117 0.51 6.15 -0.59
C HIS A 117 -0.93 6.20 -0.10
N LYS A 118 -1.61 5.05 -0.14
CA LYS A 118 -2.97 4.89 0.39
C LYS A 118 -2.99 4.81 1.91
N THR A 119 -1.94 4.24 2.52
CA THR A 119 -1.87 4.03 3.98
C THR A 119 -0.71 4.80 4.60
N SER A 120 -0.87 5.13 5.89
CA SER A 120 0.18 5.76 6.70
C SER A 120 1.39 4.84 6.82
N ASP A 121 1.17 3.54 7.08
CA ASP A 121 2.25 2.55 7.25
C ASP A 121 3.15 2.47 6.00
N ASP A 122 2.56 2.53 4.80
CA ASP A 122 3.32 2.48 3.55
C ASP A 122 4.20 3.72 3.36
N ALA A 123 3.68 4.90 3.72
CA ALA A 123 4.45 6.15 3.67
C ALA A 123 5.59 6.16 4.70
N ILE A 124 5.36 5.61 5.89
CA ILE A 124 6.40 5.45 6.94
C ILE A 124 7.48 4.49 6.43
N ALA A 125 7.10 3.34 5.86
CA ALA A 125 8.05 2.38 5.28
C ALA A 125 8.90 3.01 4.17
N HIS A 126 8.28 3.82 3.30
CA HIS A 126 9.00 4.57 2.26
C HIS A 126 10.00 5.57 2.88
N ALA A 127 9.60 6.35 3.88
CA ALA A 127 10.49 7.30 4.56
C ALA A 127 11.71 6.61 5.20
N ARG A 128 11.49 5.47 5.86
CA ARG A 128 12.57 4.66 6.46
C ARG A 128 13.53 4.11 5.40
N ALA A 129 13.00 3.65 4.26
CA ALA A 129 13.83 3.20 3.16
C ALA A 129 14.70 4.33 2.58
N PHE A 130 14.18 5.55 2.45
CA PHE A 130 14.97 6.71 2.07
C PHE A 130 16.08 7.04 3.06
N ILE A 131 15.81 7.00 4.37
CA ILE A 131 16.84 7.26 5.38
C ILE A 131 17.95 6.20 5.28
N THR A 132 17.56 4.94 5.15
CA THR A 132 18.49 3.81 5.00
C THR A 132 19.36 3.95 3.75
N LEU A 133 18.75 4.28 2.60
CA LEU A 133 19.46 4.51 1.34
C LEU A 133 20.53 5.61 1.43
N ASN A 134 20.25 6.65 2.21
CA ASN A 134 21.16 7.77 2.38
C ASN A 134 22.17 7.57 3.54
N GLY A 135 22.20 6.38 4.15
CA GLY A 135 23.09 6.07 5.28
C GLY A 135 22.74 6.79 6.58
N GLY A 136 21.52 7.30 6.71
CA GLY A 136 21.03 7.90 7.95
C GLY A 136 20.67 6.83 9.01
N SER A 137 20.50 7.26 10.26
CA SER A 137 20.05 6.41 11.36
C SER A 137 18.64 6.81 11.82
N LEU A 138 17.86 5.81 12.23
CA LEU A 138 16.56 5.95 12.88
C LEU A 138 16.66 5.75 14.40
N ASP A 139 17.86 5.48 14.91
CA ASP A 139 18.07 5.29 16.33
C ASP A 139 17.83 6.60 17.07
N PRO A 140 17.13 6.57 18.23
CA PRO A 140 16.94 7.76 19.02
C PRO A 140 18.31 8.31 19.43
N ILE A 141 18.50 9.61 19.24
CA ILE A 141 19.68 10.31 19.76
C ILE A 141 19.51 10.34 21.28
N GLU A 142 20.34 9.59 22.00
CA GLU A 142 20.45 9.74 23.45
C GLU A 142 20.97 11.15 23.73
N VAL A 143 20.10 12.02 24.24
CA VAL A 143 20.50 13.34 24.72
C VAL A 143 20.79 13.20 26.21
N GLU A 144 22.07 13.21 26.57
CA GLU A 144 22.52 13.31 27.98
C GLU A 144 22.07 14.62 28.65
#